data_AF-A0AAW5EI93-F1
#
_entry.id   AF-A0AAW5EI93-F1
#
_cell.length_a   1.000
_cell.length_b   1.000
_cell.length_c   1.000
_cell.angle_alpha   90.00
_cell.angle_beta   90.00
_cell.angle_gamma   90.00
#
_symmetry.space_group_name_H-M   'P 1'
#
loop_
_entity.id
_entity.type
_entity.pdbx_description
1 polymer ?
#
loop_
_entity_poly.entity_id
_entity_poly.type
_entity_poly.pdbx_seq_one_letter_code
_entity_poly.pdbx_strand_id
1 'polypeptide(L)'
;METTKYNALEELHNELNRDTPGDEVSLNIGGKEVLKIKFQTGGTATTERNGVFIEDLLIVAYAKLAGYNRELPCRENSVALTKIEEAIMWLANRKAEREARGVYGTEKR
;
A
#
# COMPACT_ATOMS: atom_id res chain seq x y z
N MET A 1 -19.25 -9.11 24.93
CA MET A 1 -18.01 -8.89 24.16
C MET A 1 -18.26 -7.66 23.32
N GLU A 2 -17.64 -6.53 23.66
CA GLU A 2 -17.75 -5.34 22.83
C GLU A 2 -17.17 -5.65 21.44
N THR A 3 -18.03 -5.65 20.44
CA THR A 3 -17.60 -5.66 19.05
C THR A 3 -17.11 -4.26 18.77
N THR A 4 -15.81 -4.01 18.99
CA THR A 4 -15.19 -2.79 18.48
C THR A 4 -15.41 -2.78 16.97
N LYS A 5 -16.31 -1.91 16.52
CA LYS A 5 -16.73 -1.82 15.12
C LYS A 5 -15.55 -1.22 14.37
N TYR A 6 -14.92 -1.98 13.48
CA TYR A 6 -13.78 -1.49 12.69
C TYR A 6 -14.15 -0.21 11.95
N ASN A 7 -13.30 0.82 12.09
CA ASN A 7 -13.46 2.10 11.40
C ASN A 7 -12.16 2.47 10.67
N ALA A 8 -12.17 2.31 9.34
CA ALA A 8 -10.99 2.55 8.52
C ALA A 8 -10.43 3.98 8.60
N LEU A 9 -11.29 4.99 8.83
CA LEU A 9 -10.86 6.39 8.89
C LEU A 9 -10.18 6.71 10.22
N GLU A 10 -10.69 6.15 11.32
CA GLU A 10 -10.05 6.26 12.64
C GLU A 10 -8.70 5.55 12.64
N GLU A 11 -8.62 4.34 12.07
CA GLU A 11 -7.35 3.62 11.93
C GLU A 11 -6.35 4.43 11.08
N LEU A 12 -6.77 4.99 9.95
CA LEU A 12 -5.91 5.85 9.14
C LEU A 12 -5.42 7.05 9.94
N HIS A 13 -6.30 7.72 10.68
CA HIS A 13 -5.91 8.87 11.51
C HIS A 13 -4.91 8.47 12.59
N ASN A 14 -5.13 7.33 13.25
CA ASN A 14 -4.22 6.82 14.27
C ASN A 14 -2.84 6.50 13.69
N GLU A 15 -2.77 5.85 12.52
CA GLU A 15 -1.50 5.56 11.86
C GLU A 15 -0.77 6.83 11.41
N LEU A 16 -1.49 7.85 10.92
CA LEU A 16 -0.89 9.14 10.54
C LEU A 16 -0.33 9.93 11.74
N ASN A 17 -0.86 9.69 12.94
CA ASN A 17 -0.38 10.30 14.17
C ASN A 17 0.78 9.54 14.83
N ARG A 18 1.11 8.34 14.34
CA ARG A 18 2.27 7.58 14.80
C ARG A 18 3.53 8.02 14.06
N ASP A 19 4.68 7.68 14.63
CA ASP A 19 5.94 7.74 13.90
C ASP A 19 5.89 6.85 12.66
N THR A 20 6.74 7.16 11.69
CA THR A 20 6.84 6.42 10.42
C THR A 20 6.85 4.91 10.70
N PRO A 21 5.92 4.13 10.10
CA PRO A 21 5.88 2.69 10.30
C PRO A 21 7.24 2.06 10.00
N GLY A 22 7.63 1.07 10.81
CA GLY A 22 8.86 0.32 10.57
C GLY A 22 8.79 -0.48 9.27
N ASP A 23 9.93 -1.03 8.86
CA ASP A 23 10.04 -1.83 7.64
C ASP A 23 9.24 -3.14 7.68
N GLU A 24 8.80 -3.58 8.86
CA GLU A 24 7.96 -4.75 9.06
C GLU A 24 6.69 -4.40 9.83
N VAL A 25 5.55 -4.89 9.34
CA VAL A 25 4.22 -4.65 9.92
C VAL A 25 3.46 -5.98 10.05
N SER A 26 2.88 -6.23 11.22
CA SER A 26 2.02 -7.39 11.48
C SER A 26 0.66 -6.95 12.04
N LEU A 27 -0.43 -7.55 11.54
CA LEU A 27 -1.77 -7.37 12.09
C LEU A 27 -2.25 -8.68 12.73
N ASN A 28 -2.72 -8.60 13.96
CA ASN A 28 -3.27 -9.72 14.71
C ASN A 28 -4.75 -9.50 15.01
N ILE A 29 -5.60 -10.48 14.69
CA ILE A 29 -7.03 -10.48 15.02
C ILE A 29 -7.32 -11.71 15.90
N GLY A 30 -7.82 -11.48 17.11
CA GLY A 30 -8.15 -12.56 18.05
C GLY A 30 -6.96 -13.47 18.40
N GLY A 31 -5.75 -12.89 18.49
CA GLY A 31 -4.51 -13.62 18.77
C GLY A 31 -3.94 -14.40 17.59
N LYS A 32 -4.48 -14.22 16.38
CA LYS A 32 -3.97 -14.84 15.14
C LYS A 32 -3.37 -13.77 14.22
N GLU A 33 -2.17 -14.00 13.73
CA GLU A 33 -1.57 -13.17 12.68
C GLU A 33 -2.36 -13.37 11.38
N VAL A 34 -2.91 -12.27 10.85
CA VAL A 34 -3.70 -12.29 9.60
C VAL A 34 -3.01 -11.54 8.47
N LEU A 35 -2.00 -10.73 8.80
CA LEU A 35 -1.19 -9.98 7.86
C LEU A 35 0.22 -9.87 8.39
N LYS A 36 1.19 -10.13 7.52
CA LYS A 36 2.62 -9.85 7.75
C LYS A 36 3.21 -9.25 6.50
N ILE A 37 3.73 -8.03 6.61
CA ILE A 37 4.33 -7.27 5.51
C ILE A 37 5.77 -6.96 5.88
N LYS A 38 6.67 -7.14 4.92
CA LYS A 38 8.03 -6.64 4.95
C LYS A 38 8.26 -5.74 3.75
N PHE A 39 8.47 -4.46 4.00
CA PHE A 39 8.79 -3.48 2.95
C PHE A 39 10.22 -3.68 2.44
N GLN A 40 10.45 -3.26 1.19
CA GLN A 40 11.79 -3.20 0.63
C GLN A 40 12.66 -2.28 1.49
N THR A 41 13.82 -2.77 1.88
CA THR A 41 14.84 -1.98 2.57
C THR A 41 16.07 -1.77 1.70
N GLY A 42 16.78 -0.66 1.92
CA GLY A 42 17.94 -0.26 1.13
C GLY A 42 17.59 0.52 -0.14
N GLY A 43 18.62 1.01 -0.84
CA GLY A 43 18.46 1.80 -2.07
C GLY A 43 17.81 0.98 -3.17
N THR A 44 16.66 1.44 -3.66
CA THR A 44 15.80 0.71 -4.63
C THR A 44 16.45 0.38 -5.97
N ALA A 45 17.58 1.03 -6.32
CA ALA A 45 18.34 0.75 -7.55
C ALA A 45 19.54 -0.18 -7.34
N THR A 46 20.02 -0.34 -6.10
CA THR A 46 21.30 -1.02 -5.79
C THR A 46 21.13 -2.27 -4.95
N THR A 47 19.95 -2.47 -4.37
CA THR A 47 19.63 -3.60 -3.50
C THR A 47 18.71 -4.55 -4.25
N GLU A 48 19.03 -5.85 -4.23
CA GLU A 48 18.12 -6.89 -4.71
C GLU A 48 16.78 -6.80 -3.96
N ARG A 49 15.69 -7.18 -4.62
CA ARG A 49 14.36 -7.10 -4.02
C ARG A 49 14.28 -8.02 -2.79
N ASN A 50 14.13 -7.43 -1.61
CA ASN A 50 14.12 -8.10 -0.30
C ASN A 50 12.81 -7.88 0.48
N GLY A 51 11.87 -7.15 -0.11
CA GLY A 51 10.56 -6.85 0.44
C GLY A 51 9.60 -6.31 -0.63
N VAL A 52 8.42 -5.88 -0.20
CA VAL A 52 7.39 -5.30 -1.06
C VAL A 52 7.54 -3.79 -1.19
N PHE A 53 7.13 -3.26 -2.33
CA PHE A 53 6.87 -1.85 -2.53
C PHE A 53 5.43 -1.51 -2.16
N ILE A 54 5.12 -0.21 -2.03
CA ILE A 54 3.75 0.26 -1.79
C ILE A 54 2.82 -0.18 -2.91
N GLU A 55 3.31 -0.13 -4.16
CA GLU A 55 2.62 -0.56 -5.37
C GLU A 55 2.13 -2.00 -5.27
N ASP A 56 2.90 -2.92 -4.67
CA ASP A 56 2.49 -4.33 -4.54
C ASP A 56 1.23 -4.47 -3.68
N LEU A 57 1.14 -3.71 -2.57
CA LEU A 57 -0.03 -3.73 -1.69
C LEU A 57 -1.26 -3.13 -2.38
N LEU A 58 -1.07 -2.05 -3.13
CA LEU A 58 -2.13 -1.42 -3.93
C LEU A 58 -2.67 -2.37 -5.01
N ILE A 59 -1.79 -3.10 -5.70
CA ILE A 59 -2.16 -4.08 -6.73
C ILE A 59 -2.99 -5.22 -6.12
N VAL A 60 -2.55 -5.77 -4.98
CA VAL A 60 -3.30 -6.83 -4.28
C VAL A 60 -4.68 -6.34 -3.84
N ALA A 61 -4.76 -5.14 -3.26
CA ALA A 61 -6.01 -4.53 -2.86
C ALA A 61 -6.96 -4.28 -4.05
N TYR A 62 -6.42 -3.74 -5.15
CA TYR A 62 -7.17 -3.53 -6.40
C TYR A 62 -7.75 -4.84 -6.92
N ALA A 63 -6.91 -5.88 -7.06
CA ALA A 63 -7.34 -7.17 -7.60
C ALA A 63 -8.48 -7.78 -6.77
N LYS A 64 -8.39 -7.68 -5.45
CA LYS A 64 -9.44 -8.18 -4.55
C LYS A 64 -10.74 -7.38 -4.69
N LEU A 65 -10.66 -6.06 -4.68
CA LEU A 65 -11.81 -5.17 -4.82
C LEU A 65 -12.48 -5.29 -6.20
N ALA A 66 -11.68 -5.46 -7.25
CA ALA A 66 -12.19 -5.65 -8.62
C ALA A 66 -12.96 -6.96 -8.75
N GLY A 67 -12.54 -8.02 -8.05
CA GLY A 67 -13.30 -9.25 -7.92
C GLY A 67 -14.69 -9.00 -7.31
N TYR A 68 -14.74 -8.30 -6.18
CA TYR A 68 -16.02 -7.93 -5.55
C TYR A 68 -16.89 -7.06 -6.43
N ASN A 69 -16.33 -6.05 -7.11
CA ASN A 69 -17.11 -5.17 -7.97
C ASN A 69 -17.64 -5.87 -9.23
N ARG A 70 -17.00 -6.96 -9.66
CA ARG A 70 -17.53 -7.79 -10.77
C ARG A 70 -18.74 -8.60 -10.34
N GLU A 71 -18.72 -9.14 -9.14
CA GLU A 71 -19.79 -9.99 -8.60
C GLU A 71 -20.96 -9.15 -8.07
N LEU A 72 -20.66 -8.06 -7.37
CA LEU A 72 -21.60 -7.15 -6.72
C LEU A 72 -21.21 -5.70 -7.05
N PRO A 73 -21.54 -5.21 -8.26
CA PRO A 73 -21.12 -3.88 -8.69
C PRO A 73 -21.75 -2.78 -7.85
N CYS A 74 -20.93 -1.83 -7.42
CA CYS A 74 -21.41 -0.59 -6.83
C CYS A 74 -20.55 0.62 -7.23
N ARG A 75 -21.10 1.82 -7.02
CA ARG A 75 -20.43 3.08 -7.38
C ARG A 75 -19.18 3.28 -6.53
N GLU A 76 -19.27 3.00 -5.23
CA GLU A 76 -18.21 3.22 -4.26
C GLU A 76 -16.98 2.36 -4.57
N ASN A 77 -17.19 1.08 -4.90
CA ASN A 77 -16.11 0.20 -5.34
C ASN A 77 -15.46 0.71 -6.63
N SER A 78 -16.26 1.14 -7.61
CA SER A 78 -15.73 1.66 -8.88
C SER A 78 -14.89 2.94 -8.68
N VAL A 79 -15.32 3.83 -7.78
CA VAL A 79 -14.57 5.04 -7.42
C VAL A 79 -13.26 4.66 -6.71
N ALA A 80 -13.30 3.73 -5.75
CA ALA A 80 -12.11 3.28 -5.04
C ALA A 80 -11.09 2.62 -5.98
N LEU A 81 -11.53 1.77 -6.92
CA LEU A 81 -10.68 1.17 -7.95
C LEU A 81 -9.97 2.24 -8.78
N THR A 82 -10.71 3.24 -9.26
CA THR A 82 -10.14 4.38 -10.01
C THR A 82 -9.04 5.08 -9.21
N LYS A 83 -9.25 5.29 -7.91
CA LYS A 83 -8.26 5.98 -7.06
C LYS A 83 -7.03 5.15 -6.76
N ILE A 84 -7.17 3.82 -6.68
CA ILE A 84 -6.02 2.93 -6.56
C ILE A 84 -5.21 2.93 -7.87
N GLU A 85 -5.85 2.93 -9.04
CA GLU A 85 -5.17 3.06 -10.34
C GLU A 85 -4.38 4.37 -10.47
N GLU A 86 -5.00 5.50 -10.11
CA GLU A 86 -4.34 6.81 -10.10
C GLU A 86 -3.12 6.80 -9.17
N ALA A 87 -3.23 6.20 -7.98
CA ALA A 87 -2.11 6.10 -7.05
C ALA A 87 -0.95 5.29 -7.65
N ILE A 88 -1.22 4.12 -8.25
CA ILE A 88 -0.21 3.30 -8.92
C ILE A 88 0.44 4.07 -10.08
N MET A 89 -0.35 4.75 -10.91
CA MET A 89 0.14 5.58 -12.02
C MET A 89 1.12 6.64 -11.53
N TRP A 90 0.79 7.38 -10.46
CA TRP A 90 1.68 8.43 -9.93
C TRP A 90 2.98 7.87 -9.36
N LEU A 91 2.94 6.70 -8.70
CA LEU A 91 4.13 6.04 -8.17
C LEU A 91 5.05 5.56 -9.31
N ALA A 92 4.47 4.97 -10.36
CA ALA A 92 5.21 4.57 -11.57
C ALA A 92 5.81 5.78 -12.30
N ASN A 93 5.04 6.87 -12.45
CA ASN A 93 5.53 8.09 -13.07
C ASN A 93 6.69 8.70 -12.28
N ARG A 94 6.60 8.74 -10.95
CA ARG A 94 7.69 9.21 -10.08
C ARG A 94 8.96 8.39 -10.29
N LYS A 95 8.85 7.07 -10.43
CA LYS A 95 9.99 6.20 -10.73
C LYS A 95 10.60 6.55 -12.09
N ALA A 96 9.80 6.60 -13.15
CA ALA A 96 10.25 6.91 -14.50
C ALA A 96 10.94 8.29 -14.58
N GLU A 97 10.38 9.32 -13.94
CA GLU A 97 10.97 10.65 -13.86
C GLU A 97 12.33 10.67 -13.14
N ARG A 98 12.52 9.81 -12.14
CA ARG A 98 13.81 9.68 -11.44
C ARG A 98 14.83 8.91 -12.28
N GLU A 99 14.39 7.90 -13.03
CA GLU A 99 15.23 7.17 -13.97
C GLU A 99 15.69 8.09 -15.11
N ALA A 100 14.79 8.87 -15.70
CA ALA A 100 15.09 9.82 -16.77
C ALA A 100 16.12 10.89 -16.34
N ARG A 101 16.09 11.29 -15.07
CA ARG A 101 17.07 12.23 -14.49
C ARG A 101 18.35 11.56 -13.99
N GLY A 102 18.46 10.24 -14.04
CA GLY A 102 19.63 9.49 -13.56
C GLY A 102 19.83 9.54 -12.04
N VAL A 103 18.78 9.83 -11.27
CA VAL A 103 18.82 9.94 -9.79
C VAL A 103 18.04 8.82 -9.08
N TYR A 104 17.49 7.87 -9.83
CA TYR A 104 16.78 6.72 -9.26
C TYR A 104 17.66 5.95 -8.26
N GLY A 105 17.09 5.58 -7.11
CA GLY A 105 17.80 4.90 -6.02
C GLY A 105 18.77 5.76 -5.21
N THR A 106 18.80 7.09 -5.41
CA THR A 106 19.63 8.02 -4.64
C THR A 106 18.79 9.01 -3.82
N GLU A 107 19.38 9.68 -2.83
CA GLU A 107 18.74 10.76 -2.08
C GLU A 107 18.63 12.09 -2.85
N LYS A 108 19.16 12.15 -4.09
CA LYS A 108 19.10 13.35 -4.92
C LYS A 108 17.65 13.60 -5.37
N ARG A 109 17.22 14.85 -5.25
CA ARG A 109 15.85 15.28 -5.61
C ARG A 109 15.67 15.41 -7.10
#